data_AF-A0A7S0G523-F1
#
_entry.id   AF-A0A7S0G523-F1
#
_cell.length_a   1.000
_cell.length_b   1.000
_cell.length_c   1.000
_cell.angle_alpha   90.00
_cell.angle_beta   90.00
_cell.angle_gamma   90.00
#
_symmetry.space_group_name_H-M   'P 1'
#
loop_
_entity.id
_entity.type
_entity.pdbx_description
1 polymer ?
#
loop_
_entity_poly.entity_id
_entity_poly.type
_entity_poly.pdbx_seq_one_letter_code
_entity_poly.pdbx_strand_id
1 'polypeptide(L)'
;MIFFRHALVLVVGLTSTSGGVSEAFSIGIPNSEVIRLAFDAVVQSVMKFVLGNGEGFILLLSCDETSRGAFKLASNISFLAARFVFDRLQEQSFAAFSRLQNDVPAMERTFILATKTSSMIAMLFSFIGPAYARLFVKIMYGPQWEAAGVPGLLSLSFFYLQFISVNGIAEGYFNAVATSKAVRGYSMFTFIVMIFYMGFGTVFAVWDGPAAIILANALNMIFRAVYCARFIARFNSKKTKPSRTALVLLKEAIPTPGFFFTMVAL
;
A
#
# COMPACT_ATOMS: atom_id res chain seq x y z
N MET A 1 -3.65 2.58 -7.47
CA MET A 1 -5.13 2.63 -7.28
C MET A 1 -5.68 2.01 -5.98
N ILE A 2 -4.95 1.11 -5.28
CA ILE A 2 -5.50 0.32 -4.14
C ILE A 2 -5.51 1.05 -2.79
N PHE A 3 -4.54 1.93 -2.52
CA PHE A 3 -4.41 2.62 -1.22
C PHE A 3 -5.35 3.83 -1.02
N PHE A 4 -6.24 4.09 -1.99
CA PHE A 4 -7.01 5.33 -2.04
C PHE A 4 -8.34 5.30 -1.27
N ARG A 5 -8.90 4.11 -1.04
CA ARG A 5 -10.24 3.99 -0.43
C ARG A 5 -10.26 4.43 1.03
N HIS A 6 -9.22 4.12 1.81
CA HIS A 6 -9.17 4.50 3.23
C HIS A 6 -8.68 5.94 3.47
N ALA A 7 -7.91 6.53 2.55
CA ALA A 7 -7.61 7.96 2.58
C ALA A 7 -8.83 8.83 2.23
N LEU A 8 -9.82 8.28 1.49
CA LEU A 8 -11.03 8.99 1.09
C LEU A 8 -11.97 9.26 2.28
N VAL A 9 -12.12 8.30 3.19
CA VAL A 9 -13.07 8.41 4.33
C VAL A 9 -12.54 9.36 5.41
N LEU A 10 -11.22 9.42 5.60
CA LEU A 10 -10.61 10.25 6.65
C LEU A 10 -10.41 11.72 6.24
N VAL A 11 -10.38 12.04 4.95
CA VAL A 11 -10.18 13.42 4.46
C VAL A 11 -11.51 14.14 4.16
N VAL A 12 -12.57 13.41 3.79
CA VAL A 12 -13.92 13.98 3.72
C VAL A 12 -14.44 14.39 5.11
N GLY A 13 -13.92 13.78 6.19
CA GLY A 13 -14.17 14.21 7.56
C GLY A 13 -13.48 15.52 7.98
N LEU A 14 -12.48 16.01 7.22
CA LEU A 14 -11.74 17.24 7.55
C LEU A 14 -12.36 18.51 6.94
N THR A 15 -13.42 18.38 6.16
CA THR A 15 -14.24 19.52 5.69
C THR A 15 -15.44 19.81 6.59
N SER A 16 -15.58 19.12 7.74
CA SER A 16 -16.72 19.27 8.65
C SER A 16 -16.34 19.78 10.04
N THR A 17 -15.62 20.89 10.11
CA THR A 17 -15.58 21.84 11.24
C THR A 17 -15.11 23.15 10.62
N SER A 18 -15.80 24.29 10.61
CA SER A 18 -16.81 24.85 11.50
C SER A 18 -17.35 26.13 10.84
N GLY A 19 -18.65 26.40 10.96
CA GLY A 19 -19.24 27.71 10.68
C GLY A 19 -20.35 27.66 9.65
N GLY A 20 -21.59 27.78 10.12
CA GLY A 20 -22.78 27.87 9.26
C GLY A 20 -22.68 29.07 8.32
N VAL A 21 -23.02 28.87 7.05
CA VAL A 21 -23.16 29.94 6.07
C VAL A 21 -24.64 30.02 5.70
N SER A 22 -25.34 30.92 6.39
CA SER A 22 -26.60 31.47 5.89
C SER A 22 -26.25 32.61 4.94
N GLU A 23 -26.86 32.56 3.74
CA GLU A 23 -27.11 33.64 2.78
C GLU A 23 -25.98 34.59 2.35
N ALA A 24 -25.60 34.48 1.07
CA ALA A 24 -25.52 35.55 0.06
C ALA A 24 -24.45 35.19 -0.98
N PHE A 25 -24.85 34.59 -2.10
CA PHE A 25 -23.99 34.42 -3.28
C PHE A 25 -23.89 35.77 -4.00
N SER A 26 -23.02 36.65 -3.51
CA SER A 26 -22.53 37.80 -4.26
C SER A 26 -21.26 37.38 -4.99
N ILE A 27 -21.20 37.62 -6.31
CA ILE A 27 -20.03 37.39 -7.16
C ILE A 27 -18.97 38.44 -6.78
N GLY A 28 -18.33 38.22 -5.63
CA GLY A 28 -17.19 38.97 -5.13
C GLY A 28 -15.91 38.18 -5.36
N ILE A 29 -14.82 38.90 -5.66
CA ILE A 29 -13.48 38.33 -5.82
C ILE A 29 -13.21 37.39 -4.63
N PRO A 30 -12.85 36.11 -4.87
CA PRO A 30 -12.74 35.13 -3.80
C PRO A 30 -11.75 35.60 -2.74
N ASN A 31 -12.19 35.57 -1.49
CA ASN A 31 -11.40 35.97 -0.34
C ASN A 31 -10.08 35.17 -0.30
N SER A 32 -8.99 35.76 0.19
CA SER A 32 -7.65 35.16 0.17
C SER A 32 -7.58 33.77 0.84
N GLU A 33 -8.44 33.53 1.84
CA GLU A 33 -8.58 32.23 2.50
C GLU A 33 -9.22 31.16 1.61
N VAL A 34 -10.22 31.53 0.80
CA VAL A 34 -10.88 30.61 -0.15
C VAL A 34 -9.88 30.20 -1.23
N ILE A 35 -9.08 31.15 -1.72
CA ILE A 35 -8.01 30.86 -2.69
C ILE A 35 -6.96 29.92 -2.09
N ARG A 36 -6.54 30.14 -0.84
CA ARG A 36 -5.57 29.27 -0.14
C ARG A 36 -6.12 27.85 0.03
N LEU A 37 -7.38 27.71 0.47
CA LEU A 37 -8.02 26.41 0.62
C LEU A 37 -8.21 25.69 -0.71
N ALA A 38 -8.63 26.40 -1.75
CA ALA A 38 -8.74 25.85 -3.10
C ALA A 38 -7.38 25.38 -3.64
N PHE A 39 -6.33 26.18 -3.42
CA PHE A 39 -4.96 25.80 -3.78
C PHE A 39 -4.50 24.55 -3.04
N ASP A 40 -4.70 24.47 -1.73
CA ASP A 40 -4.38 23.27 -0.94
C ASP A 40 -5.14 22.03 -1.44
N ALA A 41 -6.41 22.18 -1.82
CA ALA A 41 -7.22 21.10 -2.38
C ALA A 41 -6.70 20.64 -3.75
N VAL A 42 -6.27 21.57 -4.61
CA VAL A 42 -5.66 21.26 -5.91
C VAL A 42 -4.34 20.53 -5.72
N VAL A 43 -3.45 21.03 -4.86
CA VAL A 43 -2.15 20.40 -4.55
C VAL A 43 -2.37 18.98 -4.05
N GLN A 44 -3.30 18.79 -3.11
CA GLN A 44 -3.66 17.46 -2.62
C GLN A 44 -4.20 16.56 -3.74
N SER A 45 -5.01 17.07 -4.65
CA SER A 45 -5.57 16.31 -5.77
C SER A 45 -4.50 15.88 -6.77
N VAL A 46 -3.53 16.76 -7.06
CA VAL A 46 -2.38 16.45 -7.92
C VAL A 46 -1.49 15.40 -7.26
N MET A 47 -1.14 15.57 -5.98
CA MET A 47 -0.39 14.56 -5.23
C MET A 47 -1.10 13.21 -5.30
N LYS A 48 -2.42 13.22 -5.14
CA LYS A 48 -3.22 12.01 -5.19
C LYS A 48 -3.23 11.36 -6.57
N PHE A 49 -3.33 12.16 -7.62
CA PHE A 49 -3.28 11.71 -9.00
C PHE A 49 -1.95 11.02 -9.33
N VAL A 50 -0.82 11.61 -8.92
CA VAL A 50 0.51 11.03 -9.11
C VAL A 50 0.65 9.72 -8.32
N LEU A 51 0.22 9.69 -7.05
CA LEU A 51 0.22 8.47 -6.24
C LEU A 51 -0.68 7.37 -6.83
N GLY A 52 -1.77 7.76 -7.50
CA GLY A 52 -2.72 6.83 -8.11
C GLY A 52 -2.21 6.23 -9.42
N ASN A 53 -1.52 7.03 -10.25
CA ASN A 53 -1.16 6.72 -11.63
C ASN A 53 0.35 6.56 -11.87
N GLY A 54 1.18 6.70 -10.84
CA GLY A 54 2.65 6.68 -10.98
C GLY A 54 3.18 5.42 -11.67
N GLU A 55 2.62 4.25 -11.35
CA GLU A 55 2.96 2.98 -12.05
C GLU A 55 2.69 3.05 -13.56
N GLY A 56 1.59 3.70 -13.95
CA GLY A 56 1.25 3.92 -15.36
C GLY A 56 2.27 4.82 -16.06
N PHE A 57 2.79 5.84 -15.38
CA PHE A 57 3.85 6.69 -15.92
C PHE A 57 5.17 5.93 -16.10
N ILE A 58 5.56 5.11 -15.13
CA ILE A 58 6.78 4.28 -15.25
C ILE A 58 6.66 3.37 -16.47
N LEU A 59 5.55 2.66 -16.61
CA LEU A 59 5.30 1.78 -17.74
C LEU A 59 5.26 2.51 -19.09
N LEU A 60 4.75 3.74 -19.11
CA LEU A 60 4.69 4.57 -20.31
C LEU A 60 6.08 4.98 -20.78
N LEU A 61 6.96 5.32 -19.83
CA LEU A 61 8.30 5.86 -20.12
C LEU A 61 9.36 4.78 -20.35
N SER A 62 9.15 3.56 -19.84
CA SER A 62 10.23 2.57 -19.70
C SER A 62 10.00 1.26 -20.46
N CYS A 63 8.75 0.95 -20.85
CA CYS A 63 8.39 -0.34 -21.45
C CYS A 63 7.66 -0.18 -22.79
N ASP A 64 7.89 -1.12 -23.70
CA ASP A 64 7.16 -1.26 -24.96
C ASP A 64 5.68 -1.63 -24.74
N GLU A 65 4.87 -1.53 -25.79
CA GLU A 65 3.43 -1.75 -25.72
C GLU A 65 3.05 -3.17 -25.30
N THR A 66 3.79 -4.18 -25.79
CA THR A 66 3.55 -5.59 -25.47
C THR A 66 3.84 -5.85 -23.99
N SER A 67 5.00 -5.44 -23.50
CA SER A 67 5.40 -5.55 -22.08
C SER A 67 4.46 -4.79 -21.15
N ARG A 68 4.00 -3.61 -21.57
CA ARG A 68 3.03 -2.79 -20.81
C ARG A 68 1.67 -3.46 -20.71
N GLY A 69 1.19 -4.06 -21.81
CA GLY A 69 -0.04 -4.84 -21.82
C GLY A 69 0.08 -6.06 -20.91
N ALA A 70 1.19 -6.80 -21.02
CA ALA A 70 1.46 -7.98 -20.20
C ALA A 70 1.50 -7.66 -18.70
N PHE A 71 2.20 -6.59 -18.32
CA PHE A 71 2.26 -6.13 -16.94
C PHE A 71 0.88 -5.73 -16.42
N LYS A 72 0.11 -4.92 -17.16
CA LYS A 72 -1.22 -4.48 -16.73
C LYS A 72 -2.17 -5.66 -16.54
N LEU A 73 -2.10 -6.67 -17.40
CA LEU A 73 -2.90 -7.88 -17.25
C LEU A 73 -2.52 -8.63 -15.97
N ALA A 74 -1.23 -8.93 -15.79
CA ALA A 74 -0.71 -9.63 -14.62
C ALA A 74 -1.03 -8.89 -13.30
N SER A 75 -0.77 -7.58 -13.26
CA SER A 75 -0.99 -6.77 -12.05
C SER A 75 -2.47 -6.69 -11.71
N ASN A 76 -3.37 -6.52 -12.70
CA ASN A 76 -4.81 -6.50 -12.45
C ASN A 76 -5.34 -7.82 -11.86
N ILE A 77 -4.85 -8.98 -12.33
CA ILE A 77 -5.23 -10.29 -11.79
C ILE A 77 -4.79 -10.41 -10.33
N SER A 78 -3.52 -10.10 -10.03
CA SER A 78 -2.99 -10.18 -8.66
C SER A 78 -3.66 -9.17 -7.71
N PHE A 79 -3.94 -7.96 -8.20
CA PHE A 79 -4.62 -6.92 -7.44
C PHE A 79 -6.07 -7.26 -7.12
N LEU A 80 -6.74 -8.05 -7.95
CA LEU A 80 -8.06 -8.57 -7.62
C LEU A 80 -8.00 -9.46 -6.38
N ALA A 81 -7.04 -10.40 -6.34
CA ALA A 81 -6.80 -11.23 -5.16
C ALA A 81 -6.46 -10.37 -3.93
N ALA A 82 -5.61 -9.36 -4.10
CA ALA A 82 -5.24 -8.45 -3.02
C ALA A 82 -6.45 -7.71 -2.44
N ARG A 83 -7.35 -7.21 -3.29
CA ARG A 83 -8.54 -6.46 -2.89
C ARG A 83 -9.57 -7.32 -2.16
N PHE A 84 -9.74 -8.57 -2.57
CA PHE A 84 -10.71 -9.44 -1.91
C PHE A 84 -10.25 -9.85 -0.52
N VAL A 85 -8.95 -10.07 -0.34
CA VAL A 85 -8.39 -10.64 0.89
C VAL A 85 -7.79 -9.56 1.79
N PHE A 86 -6.76 -8.85 1.32
CA PHE A 86 -5.96 -7.99 2.18
C PHE A 86 -6.65 -6.66 2.50
N ASP A 87 -7.42 -6.08 1.57
CA ASP A 87 -8.20 -4.87 1.89
C ASP A 87 -9.22 -5.17 3.01
N ARG A 88 -9.85 -6.35 2.96
CA ARG A 88 -10.80 -6.78 4.01
C ARG A 88 -10.10 -7.01 5.34
N LEU A 89 -8.97 -7.71 5.35
CA LEU A 89 -8.18 -7.91 6.56
C LEU A 89 -7.69 -6.58 7.15
N GLN A 90 -7.28 -5.63 6.30
CA GLN A 90 -6.87 -4.29 6.73
C GLN A 90 -8.04 -3.53 7.38
N GLU A 91 -9.21 -3.51 6.75
CA GLU A 91 -10.41 -2.85 7.26
C GLU A 91 -10.83 -3.42 8.63
N GLN A 92 -10.83 -4.75 8.76
CA GLN A 92 -11.16 -5.43 10.02
C GLN A 92 -10.10 -5.15 11.11
N SER A 93 -8.83 -5.15 10.74
CA SER A 93 -7.75 -4.88 11.69
C SER A 93 -7.80 -3.43 12.19
N PHE A 94 -8.02 -2.46 11.29
CA PHE A 94 -8.23 -1.06 11.65
C PHE A 94 -9.39 -0.91 12.64
N ALA A 95 -10.52 -1.57 12.38
CA ALA A 95 -11.69 -1.53 13.28
C ALA A 95 -11.36 -2.13 14.66
N ALA A 96 -10.61 -3.25 14.71
CA ALA A 96 -10.16 -3.85 15.95
C ALA A 96 -9.21 -2.93 16.74
N PHE A 97 -8.19 -2.34 16.09
CA PHE A 97 -7.27 -1.40 16.73
C PHE A 97 -7.98 -0.15 17.25
N SER A 98 -8.96 0.37 16.51
CA SER A 98 -9.75 1.53 16.91
C SER A 98 -10.55 1.28 18.20
N ARG A 99 -11.03 0.04 18.41
CA ARG A 99 -11.72 -0.36 19.65
C ARG A 99 -10.76 -0.56 20.81
N LEU A 100 -9.53 -0.99 20.53
CA LEU A 100 -8.52 -1.36 21.53
C LEU A 100 -7.55 -0.21 21.87
N GLN A 101 -7.78 1.02 21.41
CA GLN A 101 -6.86 2.17 21.60
C GLN A 101 -6.40 2.43 23.05
N ASN A 102 -7.20 2.01 24.03
CA ASN A 102 -6.94 2.17 25.46
C ASN A 102 -6.17 0.99 26.08
N ASP A 103 -6.08 -0.16 25.39
CA ASP A 103 -5.36 -1.36 25.83
C ASP A 103 -4.21 -1.68 24.85
N VAL A 104 -3.05 -1.09 25.12
CA VAL A 104 -1.86 -1.24 24.28
C VAL A 104 -1.37 -2.70 24.21
N PRO A 105 -1.27 -3.46 25.31
CA PRO A 105 -0.95 -4.88 25.24
C PRO A 105 -1.90 -5.68 24.34
N ALA A 106 -3.21 -5.44 24.40
CA ALA A 106 -4.17 -6.12 23.52
C ALA A 106 -3.99 -5.71 22.06
N MET A 107 -3.72 -4.42 21.77
CA MET A 107 -3.42 -3.97 20.40
C MET A 107 -2.16 -4.62 19.85
N GLU A 108 -1.07 -4.71 20.61
CA GLU A 108 0.16 -5.35 20.16
C GLU A 108 -0.05 -6.84 19.84
N ARG A 109 -0.78 -7.57 20.70
CA ARG A 109 -1.15 -8.96 20.44
C ARG A 109 -2.00 -9.10 19.18
N THR A 110 -2.99 -8.22 19.02
CA THR A 110 -3.87 -8.19 17.84
C THR A 110 -3.06 -7.88 16.58
N PHE A 111 -2.09 -6.97 16.64
CA PHE A 111 -1.24 -6.60 15.52
C PHE A 111 -0.35 -7.76 15.07
N ILE A 112 0.27 -8.46 16.01
CA ILE A 112 1.09 -9.64 15.73
C ILE A 112 0.23 -10.74 15.12
N LEU A 113 -0.94 -11.03 15.71
CA LEU A 113 -1.85 -12.07 15.22
C LEU A 113 -2.38 -11.73 13.81
N ALA A 114 -2.86 -10.50 13.60
CA ALA A 114 -3.40 -10.06 12.31
C ALA A 114 -2.34 -10.10 11.21
N THR A 115 -1.13 -9.62 11.51
CA THR A 115 -0.01 -9.63 10.54
C THR A 115 0.48 -11.04 10.24
N LYS A 116 0.53 -11.92 11.25
CA LYS A 116 0.89 -13.32 11.06
C LYS A 116 -0.15 -14.04 10.19
N THR A 117 -1.44 -13.87 10.49
CA THR A 117 -2.53 -14.45 9.70
C THR A 117 -2.54 -13.92 8.26
N SER A 118 -2.41 -12.60 8.06
CA SER A 118 -2.38 -12.02 6.72
C SER A 118 -1.16 -12.49 5.92
N SER A 119 0.00 -12.60 6.58
CA SER A 119 1.23 -13.13 5.98
C SER A 119 1.11 -14.60 5.60
N MET A 120 0.49 -15.44 6.44
CA MET A 120 0.26 -16.84 6.10
C MET A 120 -0.65 -16.99 4.87
N ILE A 121 -1.66 -16.14 4.73
CA ILE A 121 -2.53 -16.13 3.55
C ILE A 121 -1.76 -15.66 2.31
N ALA A 122 -0.98 -14.57 2.42
CA ALA A 122 -0.13 -14.09 1.32
C ALA A 122 0.90 -15.14 0.87
N MET A 123 1.37 -15.95 1.82
CA MET A 123 2.25 -17.06 1.53
C MET A 123 1.58 -18.13 0.68
N LEU A 124 0.32 -18.48 0.96
CA LEU A 124 -0.43 -19.43 0.12
C LEU A 124 -0.48 -18.95 -1.34
N PHE A 125 -0.73 -17.66 -1.58
CA PHE A 125 -0.66 -17.08 -2.92
C PHE A 125 0.74 -17.18 -3.53
N SER A 126 1.79 -16.97 -2.74
CA SER A 126 3.18 -17.04 -3.20
C SER A 126 3.63 -18.46 -3.59
N PHE A 127 3.06 -19.50 -2.97
CA PHE A 127 3.33 -20.89 -3.34
C PHE A 127 2.44 -21.36 -4.51
N ILE A 128 1.13 -21.19 -4.37
CA ILE A 128 0.14 -21.72 -5.30
C ILE A 128 0.12 -20.89 -6.58
N GLY A 129 0.21 -19.57 -6.46
CA GLY A 129 0.10 -18.63 -7.56
C GLY A 129 1.08 -18.93 -8.70
N PRO A 130 2.41 -18.94 -8.45
CA PRO A 130 3.40 -19.24 -9.49
C PRO A 130 3.23 -20.64 -10.12
N ALA A 131 2.90 -21.65 -9.32
CA ALA A 131 2.72 -23.02 -9.80
C ALA A 131 1.60 -23.14 -10.85
N TYR A 132 0.53 -22.34 -10.72
CA TYR A 132 -0.60 -22.35 -11.66
C TYR A 132 -0.66 -21.14 -12.60
N ALA A 133 0.23 -20.14 -12.45
CA ALA A 133 0.17 -18.89 -13.21
C ALA A 133 0.20 -19.12 -14.73
N ARG A 134 1.10 -19.98 -15.21
CA ARG A 134 1.21 -20.32 -16.64
C ARG A 134 -0.04 -20.99 -17.18
N LEU A 135 -0.53 -22.01 -16.47
CA LEU A 135 -1.73 -22.75 -16.85
C LEU A 135 -2.96 -21.84 -16.86
N PHE A 136 -3.12 -21.03 -15.82
CA PHE A 136 -4.21 -20.07 -15.68
C PHE A 136 -4.23 -19.08 -16.85
N VAL A 137 -3.09 -18.46 -17.16
CA VAL A 137 -2.99 -17.50 -18.27
C VAL A 137 -3.31 -18.16 -19.61
N LYS A 138 -2.74 -19.34 -19.87
CA LYS A 138 -2.95 -20.06 -21.13
C LYS A 138 -4.41 -20.42 -21.35
N ILE A 139 -5.12 -20.88 -20.32
CA ILE A 139 -6.52 -21.28 -20.43
C ILE A 139 -7.45 -20.06 -20.51
N MET A 140 -7.23 -19.04 -19.67
CA MET A 140 -8.18 -17.94 -19.52
C MET A 140 -8.01 -16.85 -20.57
N TYR A 141 -6.78 -16.60 -21.03
CA TYR A 141 -6.45 -15.49 -21.91
C TYR A 141 -5.85 -15.94 -23.25
N GLY A 142 -5.26 -17.14 -23.30
CA GLY A 142 -4.72 -17.75 -24.51
C GLY A 142 -3.18 -17.73 -24.59
N PRO A 143 -2.60 -18.52 -25.52
CA PRO A 143 -1.15 -18.69 -25.66
C PRO A 143 -0.38 -17.40 -25.97
N GLN A 144 -1.02 -16.42 -26.60
CA GLN A 144 -0.41 -15.12 -26.93
C GLN A 144 0.01 -14.32 -25.68
N TRP A 145 -0.75 -14.44 -24.59
CA TRP A 145 -0.41 -13.78 -23.31
C TRP A 145 0.65 -14.55 -22.52
N GLU A 146 0.71 -15.86 -22.70
CA GLU A 146 1.82 -16.67 -22.22
C GLU A 146 3.12 -16.24 -22.90
N ALA A 147 3.12 -16.12 -24.23
CA ALA A 147 4.27 -15.66 -25.01
C ALA A 147 4.69 -14.21 -24.69
N ALA A 148 3.73 -13.36 -24.31
CA ALA A 148 4.00 -11.98 -23.87
C ALA A 148 4.59 -11.86 -22.45
N GLY A 149 4.86 -12.98 -21.76
CA GLY A 149 5.53 -12.98 -20.45
C GLY A 149 4.61 -12.73 -19.24
N VAL A 150 3.28 -12.73 -19.41
CA VAL A 150 2.31 -12.54 -18.32
C VAL A 150 2.49 -13.53 -17.17
N PRO A 151 2.73 -14.84 -17.39
CA PRO A 151 2.89 -15.78 -16.28
C PRO A 151 4.02 -15.43 -15.32
N GLY A 152 5.14 -14.93 -15.83
CA GLY A 152 6.29 -14.53 -15.01
C GLY A 152 5.96 -13.30 -14.15
N LEU A 153 5.37 -12.27 -14.77
CA LEU A 153 4.94 -11.05 -14.07
C LEU A 153 3.85 -11.34 -13.04
N LEU A 154 2.92 -12.25 -13.34
CA LEU A 154 1.87 -12.68 -12.42
C LEU A 154 2.45 -13.44 -11.23
N SER A 155 3.41 -14.35 -11.47
CA SER A 155 4.13 -15.07 -10.42
C SER A 155 4.85 -14.12 -9.47
N LEU A 156 5.59 -13.15 -10.02
CA LEU A 156 6.28 -12.13 -9.23
C LEU A 156 5.28 -11.27 -8.44
N SER A 157 4.13 -10.97 -9.04
CA SER A 157 3.06 -10.23 -8.36
C SER A 157 2.45 -11.00 -7.19
N PHE A 158 2.38 -12.34 -7.27
CA PHE A 158 1.94 -13.17 -6.13
C PHE A 158 2.94 -13.15 -4.97
N PHE A 159 4.25 -13.17 -5.24
CA PHE A 159 5.26 -12.94 -4.19
C PHE A 159 5.14 -11.53 -3.58
N TYR A 160 4.86 -10.53 -4.41
CA TYR A 160 4.68 -9.15 -3.96
C TYR A 160 3.50 -8.98 -2.97
N LEU A 161 2.48 -9.86 -3.01
CA LEU A 161 1.36 -9.84 -2.05
C LEU A 161 1.81 -9.94 -0.59
N GLN A 162 2.97 -10.57 -0.32
CA GLN A 162 3.54 -10.61 1.02
C GLN A 162 3.76 -9.20 1.58
N PHE A 163 4.32 -8.31 0.78
CA PHE A 163 4.59 -6.93 1.20
C PHE A 163 3.31 -6.12 1.34
N ILE A 164 2.34 -6.33 0.45
CA ILE A 164 1.00 -5.71 0.55
C ILE A 164 0.35 -6.10 1.88
N SER A 165 0.38 -7.39 2.22
CA SER A 165 -0.29 -7.91 3.42
C SER A 165 0.26 -7.30 4.72
N VAL A 166 1.59 -7.18 4.85
CA VAL A 166 2.23 -6.60 6.04
C VAL A 166 2.00 -5.08 6.08
N ASN A 167 2.16 -4.40 4.95
CA ASN A 167 1.95 -2.97 4.86
C ASN A 167 0.50 -2.58 5.20
N GLY A 168 -0.49 -3.31 4.70
CA GLY A 168 -1.90 -3.03 4.96
C GLY A 168 -2.27 -3.10 6.45
N ILE A 169 -1.80 -4.11 7.19
CA ILE A 169 -2.06 -4.23 8.63
C ILE A 169 -1.32 -3.13 9.42
N ALA A 170 -0.07 -2.81 9.05
CA ALA A 170 0.70 -1.73 9.67
C ALA A 170 0.04 -0.36 9.48
N GLU A 171 -0.51 -0.09 8.30
CA GLU A 171 -1.30 1.11 8.02
C GLU A 171 -2.62 1.12 8.76
N GLY A 172 -3.29 -0.04 8.89
CA GLY A 172 -4.49 -0.19 9.70
C GLY A 172 -4.25 0.24 11.16
N TYR A 173 -3.17 -0.22 11.78
CA TYR A 173 -2.81 0.23 13.13
C TYR A 173 -2.46 1.72 13.11
N PHE A 174 -1.52 2.15 12.25
CA PHE A 174 -1.13 3.55 12.17
C PHE A 174 -2.33 4.50 12.09
N ASN A 175 -3.26 4.25 11.17
CA ASN A 175 -4.44 5.08 10.98
C ASN A 175 -5.41 5.02 12.18
N ALA A 176 -5.46 3.90 12.90
CA ALA A 176 -6.28 3.78 14.10
C ALA A 176 -5.78 4.68 15.24
N VAL A 177 -4.48 5.01 15.32
CA VAL A 177 -3.92 5.81 16.43
C VAL A 177 -3.32 7.15 16.01
N ALA A 178 -3.23 7.42 14.72
CA ALA A 178 -2.59 8.62 14.19
C ALA A 178 -3.46 9.87 14.38
N THR A 179 -2.81 10.97 14.75
CA THR A 179 -3.42 12.31 14.74
C THR A 179 -3.39 12.90 13.33
N SER A 180 -4.18 13.94 13.07
CA SER A 180 -4.21 14.63 11.77
C SER A 180 -2.82 15.12 11.32
N LYS A 181 -1.95 15.53 12.26
CA LYS A 181 -0.57 15.92 11.98
C LYS A 181 0.29 14.72 11.56
N ALA A 182 0.12 13.57 12.22
CA ALA A 182 0.83 12.34 11.88
C ALA A 182 0.41 11.81 10.51
N VAL A 183 -0.90 11.82 10.21
CA VAL A 183 -1.44 11.43 8.89
C VAL A 183 -0.87 12.33 7.79
N ARG A 184 -0.83 13.65 8.00
CA ARG A 184 -0.24 14.59 7.02
C ARG A 184 1.24 14.32 6.76
N GLY A 185 2.01 14.08 7.82
CA GLY A 185 3.42 13.69 7.71
C GLY A 185 3.61 12.38 6.94
N TYR A 186 2.74 11.40 7.20
CA TYR A 186 2.76 10.12 6.48
C TYR A 186 2.42 10.26 5.00
N SER A 187 1.43 11.09 4.66
CA SER A 187 1.08 11.38 3.27
C SER A 187 2.25 12.02 2.51
N MET A 188 2.96 12.97 3.14
CA MET A 188 4.15 13.59 2.54
C MET A 188 5.30 12.60 2.37
N PHE A 189 5.56 11.77 3.39
CA PHE A 189 6.55 10.69 3.30
C PHE A 189 6.24 9.74 2.15
N THR A 190 4.99 9.26 2.05
CA THR A 190 4.55 8.33 1.00
C THR A 190 4.66 8.97 -0.38
N PHE A 191 4.36 10.26 -0.49
CA PHE A 191 4.54 11.01 -1.74
C PHE A 191 6.01 11.07 -2.18
N ILE A 192 6.93 11.37 -1.26
CA ILE A 192 8.37 11.41 -1.55
C ILE A 192 8.88 10.02 -1.94
N VAL A 193 8.52 8.97 -1.19
CA VAL A 193 8.92 7.58 -1.52
C VAL A 193 8.36 7.17 -2.88
N MET A 194 7.15 7.62 -3.25
CA MET A 194 6.58 7.38 -4.58
C MET A 194 7.40 8.04 -5.69
N ILE A 195 7.89 9.27 -5.51
CA ILE A 195 8.76 9.93 -6.49
C ILE A 195 10.05 9.14 -6.69
N PHE A 196 10.68 8.68 -5.60
CA PHE A 196 11.87 7.81 -5.70
C PHE A 196 11.55 6.48 -6.38
N TYR A 197 10.44 5.83 -6.02
CA TYR A 197 9.95 4.63 -6.69
C TYR A 197 9.75 4.86 -8.19
N MET A 198 9.19 5.99 -8.60
CA MET A 198 9.02 6.32 -10.02
C MET A 198 10.35 6.52 -10.72
N GLY A 199 11.28 7.27 -10.12
CA GLY A 199 12.62 7.48 -10.69
C GLY A 199 13.42 6.19 -10.83
N PHE A 200 13.59 5.45 -9.73
CA PHE A 200 14.30 4.17 -9.74
C PHE A 200 13.57 3.12 -10.58
N GLY A 201 12.25 3.03 -10.45
CA GLY A 201 11.42 2.10 -11.21
C GLY A 201 11.57 2.32 -12.71
N THR A 202 11.59 3.57 -13.17
CA THR A 202 11.85 3.89 -14.59
C THR A 202 13.26 3.48 -15.00
N VAL A 203 14.28 3.83 -14.21
CA VAL A 203 15.66 3.45 -14.53
C VAL A 203 15.81 1.94 -14.62
N PHE A 204 15.41 1.17 -13.60
CA PHE A 204 15.58 -0.29 -13.62
C PHE A 204 14.68 -0.97 -14.66
N ALA A 205 13.49 -0.45 -14.93
CA ALA A 205 12.60 -1.04 -15.94
C ALA A 205 13.11 -0.92 -17.37
N VAL A 206 13.96 0.07 -17.67
CA VAL A 206 14.65 0.15 -18.97
C VAL A 206 15.65 -1.00 -19.15
N TRP A 207 16.23 -1.52 -18.05
CA TRP A 207 17.31 -2.51 -18.09
C TRP A 207 16.79 -3.94 -17.92
N ASP A 208 15.86 -4.14 -16.98
CA ASP A 208 15.35 -5.44 -16.54
C ASP A 208 13.84 -5.61 -16.81
N GLY A 209 13.25 -4.66 -17.53
CA GLY A 209 11.87 -4.73 -17.97
C GLY A 209 10.83 -4.53 -16.86
N PRO A 210 9.57 -4.88 -17.11
CA PRO A 210 8.45 -4.60 -16.21
C PRO A 210 8.51 -5.34 -14.86
N ALA A 211 9.33 -6.40 -14.73
CA ALA A 211 9.55 -7.10 -13.46
C ALA A 211 10.19 -6.20 -12.40
N ALA A 212 11.14 -5.34 -12.80
CA ALA A 212 11.79 -4.37 -11.92
C ALA A 212 10.80 -3.38 -11.29
N ILE A 213 9.69 -3.07 -11.96
CA ILE A 213 8.64 -2.19 -11.44
C ILE A 213 7.95 -2.84 -10.24
N ILE A 214 7.68 -4.16 -10.29
CA ILE A 214 7.09 -4.91 -9.18
C ILE A 214 8.04 -4.91 -7.98
N LEU A 215 9.32 -5.17 -8.21
CA LEU A 215 10.35 -5.17 -7.16
C LEU A 215 10.53 -3.79 -6.53
N ALA A 216 10.58 -2.74 -7.34
CA ALA A 216 10.65 -1.36 -6.85
C ALA A 216 9.40 -1.00 -6.01
N ASN A 217 8.23 -1.49 -6.39
CA ASN A 217 7.00 -1.30 -5.62
C ASN A 217 7.02 -2.11 -4.31
N ALA A 218 7.62 -3.30 -4.30
CA ALA A 218 7.85 -4.06 -3.07
C ALA A 218 8.71 -3.26 -2.07
N LEU A 219 9.79 -2.63 -2.53
CA LEU A 219 10.63 -1.75 -1.71
C LEU A 219 9.84 -0.54 -1.18
N ASN A 220 9.00 0.07 -2.02
CA ASN A 220 8.08 1.14 -1.59
C ASN A 220 7.17 0.68 -0.44
N MET A 221 6.57 -0.51 -0.54
CA MET A 221 5.75 -1.09 0.54
C MET A 221 6.55 -1.36 1.82
N ILE A 222 7.82 -1.78 1.70
CA ILE A 222 8.71 -1.94 2.86
C ILE A 222 8.93 -0.60 3.57
N PHE A 223 9.31 0.46 2.85
CA PHE A 223 9.53 1.77 3.45
C PHE A 223 8.29 2.28 4.19
N ARG A 224 7.10 2.09 3.62
CA ARG A 224 5.82 2.43 4.23
C ARG A 224 5.55 1.62 5.49
N ALA A 225 5.70 0.29 5.43
CA ALA A 225 5.53 -0.58 6.60
C ALA A 225 6.49 -0.21 7.74
N VAL A 226 7.76 0.09 7.43
CA VAL A 226 8.75 0.51 8.42
C VAL A 226 8.40 1.87 9.04
N TYR A 227 7.92 2.84 8.25
CA TYR A 227 7.44 4.12 8.78
C TYR A 227 6.31 3.90 9.80
N CYS A 228 5.29 3.13 9.43
CA CYS A 228 4.17 2.80 10.31
C CYS A 228 4.65 2.09 11.59
N ALA A 229 5.50 1.07 11.46
CA ALA A 229 6.04 0.35 12.61
C ALA A 229 6.85 1.25 13.56
N ARG A 230 7.65 2.19 13.03
CA ARG A 230 8.37 3.19 13.83
C ARG A 230 7.43 4.13 14.57
N PHE A 231 6.34 4.54 13.93
CA PHE A 231 5.32 5.35 14.58
C PHE A 231 4.63 4.58 15.72
N ILE A 232 4.20 3.34 15.45
CA ILE A 232 3.51 2.47 16.41
C ILE A 232 4.40 2.18 17.62
N ALA A 233 5.67 1.82 17.41
CA ALA A 233 6.61 1.57 18.51
C ALA A 233 6.76 2.80 19.43
N ARG A 234 6.87 4.00 18.84
CA ARG A 234 6.95 5.27 19.59
C ARG A 234 5.65 5.60 20.32
N PHE A 235 4.50 5.26 19.74
CA PHE A 235 3.20 5.43 20.39
C PHE A 235 3.07 4.51 21.61
N ASN A 236 3.39 3.22 21.44
CA ASN A 236 3.32 2.23 22.51
C ASN A 236 4.28 2.57 23.65
N SER A 237 5.51 3.02 23.34
CA SER A 237 6.49 3.39 24.37
C SER A 237 6.10 4.55 25.26
N LYS A 238 5.18 5.41 24.80
CA LYS A 238 4.65 6.50 25.61
C LYS A 238 3.55 6.04 26.56
N LYS A 239 2.84 4.95 26.24
CA LYS A 239 1.71 4.43 27.01
C LYS A 239 2.08 3.29 27.94
N THR A 240 3.06 2.45 27.57
CA THR A 240 3.47 1.29 28.35
C THR A 240 5.01 1.10 28.33
N LYS A 241 5.59 0.65 29.46
CA LYS A 241 6.98 0.20 29.58
C LYS A 241 7.00 -1.22 30.15
N PRO A 242 7.83 -2.15 29.64
CA PRO A 242 8.76 -2.01 28.50
C PRO A 242 8.02 -2.05 27.14
N SER A 243 8.44 -1.20 26.20
CA SER A 243 7.87 -1.16 24.85
C SER A 243 8.84 -1.72 23.82
N ARG A 244 8.29 -2.45 22.85
CA ARG A 244 9.04 -3.13 21.80
C ARG A 244 9.52 -2.16 20.73
N THR A 245 10.73 -2.39 20.22
CA THR A 245 11.27 -1.62 19.09
C THR A 245 10.54 -1.99 17.80
N ALA A 246 10.42 -1.06 16.85
CA ALA A 246 9.77 -1.28 15.56
C ALA A 246 10.28 -2.52 14.79
N LEU A 247 11.60 -2.77 14.84
CA LEU A 247 12.22 -3.95 14.23
C LEU A 247 11.80 -5.25 14.91
N VAL A 248 11.63 -5.25 16.23
CA VAL A 248 11.17 -6.42 16.99
C VAL A 248 9.69 -6.68 16.68
N LEU A 249 8.87 -5.64 16.63
CA LEU A 249 7.46 -5.75 16.26
C LEU A 249 7.27 -6.32 14.85
N LEU A 250 8.03 -5.83 13.86
CA LEU A 250 7.97 -6.37 12.50
C LEU A 250 8.53 -7.80 12.42
N LYS A 251 9.65 -8.09 13.10
CA LYS A 251 10.27 -9.42 13.10
C LYS A 251 9.37 -10.48 13.74
N GLU A 252 8.66 -10.14 14.81
CA GLU A 252 7.71 -11.05 15.45
C GLU A 252 6.39 -11.18 14.69
N ALA A 253 6.03 -10.15 13.92
CA ALA A 253 4.80 -10.12 13.11
C ALA A 253 4.93 -10.91 11.80
N ILE A 254 6.15 -11.03 11.25
CA ILE A 254 6.42 -11.76 10.01
C ILE A 254 6.80 -13.21 10.33
N PRO A 255 6.23 -14.23 9.66
CA PRO A 255 6.65 -15.62 9.82
C PRO A 255 8.16 -15.80 9.55
N THR A 256 8.80 -16.72 10.27
CA THR A 256 10.26 -16.80 10.43
C THR A 256 11.05 -16.86 9.10
N PRO A 257 12.25 -16.24 9.02
CA PRO A 257 13.06 -16.15 7.78
C PRO A 257 13.43 -17.49 7.14
N GLY A 258 13.52 -18.58 7.93
CA GLY A 258 13.84 -19.91 7.42
C GLY A 258 12.84 -20.44 6.38
N PHE A 259 11.60 -19.94 6.39
CA PHE A 259 10.57 -20.32 5.44
C PHE A 259 10.65 -19.53 4.12
N PHE A 260 11.29 -18.35 4.12
CA PHE A 260 11.60 -17.58 2.91
C PHE A 260 12.83 -18.11 2.17
N PHE A 261 13.84 -18.63 2.88
CA PHE A 261 15.04 -19.22 2.27
C PHE A 261 14.77 -20.54 1.55
N THR A 262 13.79 -21.34 2.00
CA THR A 262 13.30 -22.51 1.27
C THR A 262 12.55 -22.15 -0.02
N MET A 263 12.19 -20.88 -0.24
CA MET A 263 11.38 -20.43 -1.40
C MET A 263 12.20 -19.93 -2.60
N VAL A 264 13.46 -19.52 -2.39
CA VAL A 264 14.37 -19.12 -3.50
C VAL A 264 15.08 -20.34 -4.12
N ALA A 265 15.00 -21.49 -3.45
CA ALA A 265 15.64 -22.75 -3.86
C ALA A 265 14.75 -23.68 -4.72
N LEU A 266 13.55 -23.22 -5.11
CA LEU A 266 12.61 -23.89 -6.03
C LEU A 266 12.36 -23.01 -7.26
#